data_AF-A0A2W2CV70-F1
#
_entry.id   AF-A0A2W2CV70-F1
#
_cell.length_a   1.000
_cell.length_b   1.000
_cell.length_c   1.000
_cell.angle_alpha   90.00
_cell.angle_beta   90.00
_cell.angle_gamma   90.00
#
_symmetry.space_group_name_H-M   'P 1'
#
loop_
_entity.id
_entity.type
_entity.pdbx_description
1 polymer ?
#
loop_
_entity_poly.entity_id
_entity_poly.type
_entity_poly.pdbx_seq_one_letter_code
_entity_poly.pdbx_strand_id
1 'polypeptide(L)'
;MPMSLEEALERADELARRVEERDRDADEWKDARPLSAIYRAVQARAQADRDIVEAVTEARRVGLPWWLIGSYLGTSGEAARQRYGKLIAA
;
A
#
# COMPACT_ATOMS: atom_id res chain seq x y z
N MET A 1 12.69 6.49 18.58
CA MET A 1 13.67 7.57 18.38
C MET A 1 13.90 7.71 16.88
N PRO A 2 13.80 8.91 16.29
CA PRO A 2 14.27 9.13 14.93
C PRO A 2 15.80 8.95 14.88
N MET A 3 16.31 8.49 13.73
CA MET A 3 17.76 8.31 13.48
C MET A 3 18.53 9.63 13.66
N SER A 4 19.75 9.57 14.18
CA SER A 4 20.64 10.74 14.31
C SER A 4 21.21 11.17 12.95
N LEU A 5 21.70 12.41 12.85
CA LEU A 5 22.32 12.90 11.60
C LEU A 5 23.57 12.10 11.23
N GLU A 6 24.40 11.75 12.21
CA GLU A 6 25.61 10.94 11.99
C GLU A 6 25.26 9.54 11.47
N GLU A 7 24.27 8.89 12.07
CA GLU A 7 23.77 7.58 11.62
C GLU A 7 23.20 7.65 10.19
N ALA A 8 22.54 8.76 9.83
CA ALA A 8 22.03 8.97 8.48
C ALA A 8 23.16 9.16 7.45
N LEU A 9 24.22 9.89 7.82
CA LEU A 9 25.38 10.12 6.96
C LEU A 9 26.20 8.82 6.77
N GLU A 10 26.49 8.08 7.83
CA GLU A 10 27.17 6.79 7.75
C GLU A 10 26.42 5.80 6.86
N ARG A 11 25.08 5.80 6.95
CA ARG A 11 24.24 4.95 6.11
C ARG A 11 24.22 5.41 4.65
N ALA A 12 24.34 6.71 4.39
CA ALA A 12 24.47 7.23 3.04
C ALA A 12 25.81 6.80 2.41
N ASP A 13 26.91 6.88 3.15
CA ASP A 13 28.24 6.45 2.69
C ASP A 13 28.28 4.93 2.41
N GLU A 14 27.64 4.13 3.26
CA GLU A 14 27.50 2.68 3.04
C GLU A 14 26.68 2.39 1.77
N LEU A 15 25.61 3.13 1.52
CA LEU A 15 24.83 2.98 0.29
C LEU A 15 25.63 3.39 -0.95
N ALA A 16 26.41 4.46 -0.87
CA ALA A 16 27.27 4.91 -1.96
C ALA A 16 28.31 3.83 -2.31
N ARG A 17 29.00 3.29 -1.30
CA ARG A 17 29.98 2.22 -1.50
C ARG A 17 29.37 0.99 -2.19
N ARG A 18 28.18 0.56 -1.76
CA ARG A 18 27.46 -0.57 -2.38
C ARG A 18 27.05 -0.32 -3.83
N VAL A 19 26.80 0.92 -4.21
CA VAL A 19 26.50 1.30 -5.59
C VAL A 19 27.77 1.31 -6.44
N GLU A 20 28.89 1.76 -5.88
CA GLU A 20 30.20 1.83 -6.54
C GLU A 20 30.86 0.45 -6.69
N GLU A 21 30.79 -0.40 -5.67
CA GLU A 21 31.37 -1.76 -5.66
C GLU A 21 30.58 -2.76 -6.51
N ARG A 22 29.34 -2.43 -6.89
CA ARG A 22 28.54 -3.32 -7.75
C ARG A 22 29.07 -3.24 -9.19
N ASP A 23 29.80 -4.27 -9.60
CA ASP A 23 30.33 -4.43 -10.97
C ASP A 23 29.25 -4.12 -12.02
N ARG A 24 29.59 -3.17 -12.90
CA ARG A 24 28.70 -2.66 -13.94
C ARG A 24 28.98 -3.34 -15.27
N ASP A 25 28.57 -4.59 -15.41
CA ASP A 25 28.35 -5.13 -16.76
C ASP A 25 27.10 -4.45 -17.32
N ALA A 26 27.31 -3.34 -18.02
CA ALA A 26 26.27 -2.46 -18.56
C ALA A 26 25.23 -3.22 -19.41
N ASP A 27 25.63 -4.33 -20.01
CA ASP A 27 24.78 -5.19 -20.85
C ASP A 27 23.82 -6.09 -20.05
N GLU A 28 24.00 -6.27 -18.74
CA GLU A 28 23.06 -7.00 -17.87
C GLU A 28 21.96 -6.12 -17.25
N TRP A 29 22.08 -4.79 -17.34
CA TRP A 29 21.12 -3.88 -16.70
C TRP A 29 19.81 -3.83 -17.47
N LYS A 30 18.76 -4.31 -16.81
CA LYS A 30 17.39 -4.20 -17.31
C LYS A 30 16.75 -2.92 -16.83
N ASP A 31 15.90 -2.35 -17.69
CA ASP A 31 15.06 -1.23 -17.34
C ASP A 31 14.12 -1.60 -16.17
N ALA A 32 14.27 -0.90 -15.05
CA ALA A 32 13.48 -1.11 -13.84
C ALA A 32 12.16 -0.33 -13.81
N ARG A 33 11.85 0.49 -14.84
CA ARG A 33 10.59 1.26 -14.92
C ARG A 33 9.34 0.37 -14.79
N PRO A 34 9.26 -0.83 -15.40
CA PRO A 34 8.11 -1.72 -15.23
C PRO A 34 7.89 -2.16 -13.77
N LEU A 35 8.96 -2.52 -13.06
CA LEU A 35 8.87 -2.89 -11.63
C LEU A 35 8.45 -1.70 -10.77
N SER A 36 8.97 -0.50 -11.07
CA SER A 36 8.55 0.74 -10.41
C SER A 36 7.07 1.05 -10.65
N ALA A 37 6.55 0.82 -11.86
CA ALA A 37 5.14 1.00 -12.18
C ALA A 37 4.25 0.02 -11.39
N ILE A 38 4.65 -1.25 -11.29
CA ILE A 38 3.96 -2.25 -10.46
C ILE A 38 3.94 -1.81 -9.00
N TYR A 39 5.08 -1.38 -8.45
CA TYR A 39 5.18 -0.93 -7.07
C TYR A 39 4.24 0.25 -6.77
N ARG A 40 4.16 1.23 -7.68
CA ARG A 40 3.21 2.36 -7.56
C ARG A 40 1.76 1.90 -7.62
N ALA A 41 1.42 0.98 -8.52
CA ALA A 41 0.07 0.43 -8.62
C ALA A 41 -0.35 -0.33 -7.34
N VAL A 42 0.58 -1.09 -6.74
CA VAL A 42 0.35 -1.78 -5.46
C VAL A 42 0.10 -0.78 -4.33
N GLN A 43 0.88 0.30 -4.26
CA GLN A 43 0.66 1.35 -3.26
C GLN A 43 -0.69 2.06 -3.44
N ALA A 44 -1.04 2.41 -4.69
CA ALA A 44 -2.32 3.03 -5.00
C ALA A 44 -3.50 2.11 -4.61
N ARG A 45 -3.39 0.80 -4.91
CA ARG A 45 -4.39 -0.19 -4.49
C ARG A 45 -4.50 -0.26 -2.96
N ALA A 46 -3.37 -0.31 -2.25
CA ALA A 46 -3.38 -0.36 -0.79
C ALA A 46 -4.00 0.90 -0.17
N GLN A 47 -3.79 2.07 -0.77
CA GLN A 47 -4.46 3.29 -0.32
C GLN A 47 -5.98 3.20 -0.56
N ALA A 48 -6.39 2.83 -1.77
CA ALA A 48 -7.82 2.67 -2.08
C ALA A 48 -8.50 1.64 -1.16
N ASP A 49 -7.83 0.53 -0.82
CA ASP A 49 -8.34 -0.46 0.12
C ASP A 49 -8.56 0.15 1.52
N ARG A 50 -7.67 1.02 2.01
CA ARG A 50 -7.85 1.72 3.29
C ARG A 50 -9.02 2.70 3.24
N ASP A 51 -9.10 3.49 2.17
CA ASP A 51 -10.15 4.49 1.97
C ASP A 51 -11.54 3.80 1.93
N ILE A 52 -11.64 2.64 1.29
CA ILE A 52 -12.87 1.83 1.28
C ILE A 52 -13.23 1.36 2.68
N VAL A 53 -12.27 0.86 3.48
CA VAL A 53 -12.54 0.40 4.85
C VAL A 53 -13.05 1.56 5.72
N GLU A 54 -12.43 2.73 5.61
CA GLU A 54 -12.88 3.94 6.34
C GLU A 54 -14.29 4.34 5.92
N ALA A 55 -14.58 4.41 4.62
CA ALA A 55 -15.91 4.74 4.11
C ALA A 55 -16.99 3.73 4.55
N VAL A 56 -16.68 2.43 4.53
CA VAL A 56 -17.61 1.40 5.02
C VAL A 56 -17.81 1.51 6.53
N THR A 57 -16.76 1.83 7.29
CA THR A 57 -16.84 2.08 8.74
C THR A 57 -17.81 3.21 9.03
N GLU A 58 -17.65 4.35 8.35
CA GLU A 58 -18.50 5.52 8.50
C GLU A 58 -19.94 5.23 8.07
N ALA A 59 -20.13 4.57 6.92
CA ALA A 59 -21.46 4.16 6.45
C ALA A 59 -22.18 3.27 7.47
N ARG A 60 -21.45 2.34 8.11
CA ARG A 60 -22.00 1.49 9.17
C ARG A 60 -22.28 2.27 10.46
N ARG A 61 -21.42 3.23 10.81
CA ARG A 61 -21.59 4.12 11.97
C ARG A 61 -22.88 4.94 11.89
N VAL A 62 -23.21 5.47 10.70
CA VAL A 62 -24.47 6.20 10.46
C VAL A 62 -25.68 5.29 10.17
N GLY A 63 -25.50 3.96 10.26
CA GLY A 63 -26.58 2.98 10.19
C GLY A 63 -26.97 2.50 8.78
N LEU A 64 -26.21 2.83 7.72
CA LEU A 64 -26.54 2.41 6.36
C LEU A 64 -26.50 0.88 6.22
N PRO A 65 -27.53 0.24 5.66
CA PRO A 65 -27.62 -1.21 5.63
C PRO A 65 -26.63 -1.85 4.65
N TRP A 66 -26.20 -3.07 4.94
CA TRP A 66 -25.20 -3.79 4.13
C TRP A 66 -25.58 -3.98 2.66
N TRP A 67 -26.87 -4.15 2.33
CA TRP A 67 -27.31 -4.28 0.94
C TRP A 67 -27.04 -3.01 0.11
N LEU A 68 -27.18 -1.83 0.71
CA LEU A 68 -26.87 -0.56 0.08
C LEU A 68 -25.35 -0.37 -0.05
N ILE A 69 -24.59 -0.68 0.99
CA ILE A 69 -23.12 -0.62 0.93
C ILE A 69 -22.59 -1.56 -0.17
N GLY A 70 -23.13 -2.78 -0.24
CA GLY A 70 -22.77 -3.76 -1.26
C GLY A 70 -23.00 -3.25 -2.70
N SER A 71 -24.13 -2.58 -2.95
CA SER A 71 -24.44 -2.07 -4.30
C SER A 71 -23.41 -1.03 -4.79
N TYR A 72 -22.93 -0.15 -3.91
CA TYR A 72 -21.87 0.81 -4.24
C TYR A 72 -20.49 0.16 -4.40
N LEU A 73 -20.25 -0.95 -3.72
CA LEU A 73 -19.02 -1.74 -3.86
C LEU A 73 -19.05 -2.70 -5.07
N GLY A 74 -20.16 -2.75 -5.82
CA GLY A 74 -20.33 -3.66 -6.95
C GLY A 74 -20.41 -5.14 -6.53
N THR A 75 -20.88 -5.43 -5.32
CA THR A 75 -20.99 -6.79 -4.77
C THR A 75 -22.31 -6.98 -4.03
N SER A 76 -22.60 -8.19 -3.53
CA SER A 76 -23.77 -8.40 -2.69
C SER A 76 -23.55 -7.81 -1.29
N GLY A 77 -24.64 -7.40 -0.63
CA GLY A 77 -24.55 -6.91 0.76
C GLY A 77 -23.99 -7.94 1.73
N GLU A 78 -24.29 -9.22 1.52
CA GLU A 78 -23.76 -10.29 2.35
C GLU A 78 -22.25 -10.48 2.12
N ALA A 79 -21.76 -10.38 0.88
CA ALA A 79 -20.33 -10.40 0.60
C ALA A 79 -19.60 -9.20 1.22
N ALA A 80 -20.20 -8.00 1.17
CA ALA A 80 -19.68 -6.82 1.85
C ALA A 80 -19.61 -7.03 3.37
N ARG A 81 -20.68 -7.54 3.98
CA ARG A 81 -20.74 -7.83 5.43
C ARG A 81 -19.66 -8.81 5.86
N GLN A 82 -19.47 -9.90 5.12
CA GLN A 82 -18.48 -10.92 5.45
C GLN A 82 -17.04 -10.41 5.36
N ARG A 83 -16.76 -9.55 4.38
CA ARG A 83 -15.43 -8.95 4.18
C ARG A 83 -15.12 -7.86 5.21
N TYR A 84 -15.98 -6.84 5.29
CA TYR A 84 -15.71 -5.63 6.06
C TYR A 84 -16.21 -5.70 7.49
N GLY A 85 -17.23 -6.50 7.79
CA GLY A 85 -17.73 -6.67 9.16
C GLY A 85 -16.67 -7.20 10.12
N LYS A 86 -15.72 -8.01 9.64
CA LYS A 86 -14.58 -8.50 10.42
C LYS A 86 -13.52 -7.43 10.67
N LEU A 87 -13.37 -6.47 9.75
CA LEU A 87 -12.36 -5.42 9.80
C LEU A 87 -12.78 -4.24 10.69
N ILE A 88 -14.08 -4.03 10.86
CA ILE A 88 -14.65 -2.91 11.62
C ILE A 88 -14.92 -3.31 13.08
N ALA A 89 -15.05 -4.61 13.37
CA ALA A 89 -15.25 -5.12 14.72
C ALA A 89 -13.93 -5.36 15.50
N ALA A 90 -12.78 -5.11 14.87
CA ALA A 90 -11.45 -5.23 15.45
C ALA A 90 -10.93 -3.84 15.84
#